data_AF-A0A559UUG1-F1
#
_entry.id   AF-A0A559UUG1-F1
#
_cell.length_a   1.000
_cell.length_b   1.000
_cell.length_c   1.000
_cell.angle_alpha   90.00
_cell.angle_beta   90.00
_cell.angle_gamma   90.00
#
_symmetry.space_group_name_H-M   'P 1'
#
loop_
_entity.id
_entity.type
_entity.pdbx_description
1 polymer ?
#
loop_
_entity_poly.entity_id
_entity_poly.type
_entity_poly.pdbx_seq_one_letter_code
_entity_poly.pdbx_strand_id
1 'polypeptide(L)'
;MPCTTHVAINMVLNIATELRELRRESASGSATSREPGVCVERQGPRPANRTVRDDTVRAQHKAMVHCYQLLRAEGFNEVLFSSSLYRLEPFLRSLSEAREADLGRDGSDGLGDLLLVRRAFGPEILPLWQWKPGSDVAGGDRVAEIRLGQQYITLALRTDADGEGDYGFDALVPCPYDDECSGYAWVPVYSITCLYRALAGELDGSEDIVCTVHGGGDHEADDHDQDDDPEGRADLAAQAMEAIRG
;
A
#
# COMPACT_ATOMS: atom_id res chain seq x y z
N MET A 1 43.93 26.30 19.45
CA MET A 1 42.89 26.14 20.48
C MET A 1 42.36 24.73 20.36
N PRO A 2 42.40 23.91 21.42
CA PRO A 2 41.83 22.56 21.38
C PRO A 2 40.30 22.65 21.25
N CYS A 3 39.69 21.78 20.44
CA CYS A 3 38.24 21.57 20.42
C CYS A 3 37.84 20.86 21.72
N THR A 4 37.77 21.61 22.83
CA THR A 4 37.51 21.08 24.17
C THR A 4 36.06 20.60 24.31
N THR A 5 35.85 19.30 24.12
CA THR A 5 35.17 18.37 25.05
C THR A 5 33.89 18.82 25.78
N HIS A 6 32.93 19.51 25.15
CA HIS A 6 31.60 19.75 25.76
C HIS A 6 30.39 19.54 24.84
N VAL A 7 30.57 19.08 23.59
CA VAL A 7 29.44 18.84 22.66
C VAL A 7 29.20 17.35 22.37
N ALA A 8 30.06 16.45 22.86
CA ALA A 8 30.03 15.03 22.46
C ALA A 8 29.39 14.03 23.46
N ILE A 9 28.85 14.47 24.61
CA ILE A 9 28.47 13.52 25.70
C ILE A 9 26.96 13.21 25.81
N ASN A 10 26.08 13.77 24.97
CA ASN A 10 24.63 13.45 25.05
C ASN A 10 24.08 12.51 23.96
N MET A 11 24.92 11.75 23.25
CA MET A 11 24.46 10.91 22.12
C MET A 11 24.72 9.40 22.27
N VAL A 12 24.91 8.87 23.49
CA VAL A 12 25.25 7.44 23.67
C VAL A 12 24.43 6.68 24.75
N LEU A 13 23.41 7.27 25.39
CA LEU A 13 22.54 6.49 26.29
C LEU A 13 21.06 6.70 26.02
N ASN A 14 20.49 5.91 25.09
CA ASN A 14 19.17 5.25 25.23
C ASN A 14 18.77 4.34 24.04
N ILE A 15 19.67 3.46 23.60
CA ILE A 15 19.42 2.58 22.42
C ILE A 15 18.33 1.50 22.64
N ALA A 16 17.90 1.24 23.88
CA ALA A 16 16.90 0.20 24.14
C ALA A 16 15.44 0.68 24.13
N THR A 17 15.17 1.99 24.24
CA THR A 17 13.79 2.52 24.31
C THR A 17 13.34 3.17 22.99
N GLU A 18 14.27 3.63 22.15
CA GLU A 18 13.97 4.25 20.84
C GLU A 18 13.56 3.25 19.73
N LEU A 19 13.82 1.94 19.89
CA LEU A 19 13.46 0.95 18.86
C LEU A 19 11.94 0.73 18.69
N ARG A 20 11.11 1.18 19.65
CA ARG A 20 9.65 1.21 19.50
C ARG A 20 9.12 2.49 18.85
N GLU A 21 9.87 3.59 18.90
CA GLU A 21 9.50 4.85 18.22
C GLU A 21 10.00 4.89 16.77
N LEU A 22 11.12 4.22 16.47
CA LEU A 22 11.66 4.08 15.11
C LEU A 22 10.75 3.32 14.13
N ARG A 23 9.75 2.56 14.62
CA ARG A 23 8.74 1.92 13.77
C ARG A 23 7.60 2.88 13.37
N ARG A 24 7.50 4.04 14.01
CA ARG A 24 6.48 5.08 13.72
C ARG A 24 7.02 6.25 12.88
N GLU A 25 8.34 6.36 12.74
CA GLU A 25 9.02 7.43 11.99
C GLU A 25 9.64 6.96 10.66
N SER A 26 9.05 5.96 10.00
CA SER A 26 9.40 5.58 8.60
C SER A 26 8.94 6.61 7.55
N ALA A 27 8.92 7.90 7.91
CA ALA A 27 8.77 9.01 6.98
C ALA A 27 10.01 9.90 7.07
N SER A 28 10.96 9.65 6.17
CA SER A 28 12.01 10.58 5.70
C SER A 28 12.83 11.32 6.78
N GLY A 29 14.06 10.86 7.05
CA GLY A 29 14.95 11.69 7.87
C GLY A 29 16.35 11.16 8.16
N SER A 30 17.17 10.87 7.15
CA SER A 30 18.62 10.68 7.38
C SER A 30 19.21 11.94 8.02
N ALA A 31 19.63 11.89 9.30
CA ALA A 31 20.08 13.03 10.11
C ALA A 31 21.49 13.56 9.75
N THR A 32 21.92 13.37 8.50
CA THR A 32 23.29 13.65 8.07
C THR A 32 23.26 14.17 6.64
N SER A 33 22.53 15.28 6.44
CA SER A 33 22.57 16.05 5.21
C SER A 33 23.85 16.89 5.19
N ARG A 34 24.58 16.87 4.07
CA ARG A 34 25.71 17.78 3.82
C ARG A 34 25.23 19.23 3.56
N GLU A 35 23.93 19.43 3.38
CA GLU A 35 23.36 20.74 3.08
C GLU A 35 22.61 21.31 4.30
N PRO A 36 22.96 22.53 4.74
CA PRO A 36 22.34 23.16 5.89
C PRO A 36 20.86 23.46 5.67
N GLY A 37 20.41 23.62 4.41
CA GLY A 37 19.00 23.89 4.07
C GLY A 37 18.05 22.81 4.56
N VAL A 38 18.38 21.54 4.34
CA VAL A 38 17.58 20.38 4.79
C VAL A 38 17.49 20.33 6.32
N CYS A 39 18.57 20.66 7.02
CA CYS A 39 18.56 20.68 8.49
C CYS A 39 17.71 21.83 9.05
N VAL A 40 17.63 22.95 8.34
CA VAL A 40 16.76 24.10 8.66
C VAL A 40 15.29 23.74 8.41
N GLU A 41 14.97 23.17 7.25
CA GLU A 41 13.59 22.73 6.92
C GLU A 41 13.04 21.75 7.98
N ARG A 42 13.88 20.85 8.47
CA ARG A 42 13.52 19.90 9.52
C ARG A 42 13.31 20.51 10.91
N GLN A 43 13.64 21.79 11.12
CA GLN A 43 13.28 22.51 12.34
C GLN A 43 11.81 22.92 12.34
N GLY A 44 11.23 23.22 11.17
CA GLY A 44 9.85 23.72 11.04
C GLY A 44 8.78 22.88 11.75
N PRO A 45 8.71 21.55 11.56
CA PRO A 45 7.67 20.72 12.19
C PRO A 45 8.00 20.32 13.64
N ARG A 46 9.15 20.72 14.21
CA ARG A 46 9.55 20.26 15.54
C ARG A 46 8.79 21.03 16.64
N PRO A 47 8.46 20.37 17.76
CA PRO A 47 7.96 21.05 18.94
C PRO A 47 8.91 22.17 19.40
N ALA A 48 8.36 23.27 19.94
CA ALA A 48 9.15 24.46 20.30
C ALA A 48 10.29 24.17 21.29
N ASN A 49 10.10 23.22 22.22
CA ASN A 49 11.13 22.79 23.17
C ASN A 49 12.24 21.91 22.57
N ARG A 50 12.12 21.52 21.30
CA ARG A 50 13.08 20.69 20.55
C ARG A 50 13.57 21.37 19.27
N THR A 51 13.27 22.65 19.11
CA THR A 51 13.62 23.46 17.95
C THR A 51 14.73 24.44 18.30
N VAL A 52 15.65 24.65 17.36
CA VAL A 52 16.70 25.68 17.45
C VAL A 52 16.58 26.66 16.29
N ARG A 53 17.12 27.87 16.47
CA ARG A 53 17.14 28.89 15.42
C ARG A 53 17.98 28.45 14.21
N ASP A 54 17.58 28.87 13.01
CA ASP A 54 18.28 28.58 11.75
C ASP A 54 19.77 28.93 11.80
N ASP A 55 20.14 30.07 12.38
CA ASP A 55 21.54 30.47 12.52
C ASP A 55 22.35 29.50 13.38
N THR A 56 21.72 28.89 14.39
CA THR A 56 22.34 27.85 15.20
C THR A 56 22.60 26.60 14.36
N VAL A 57 21.63 26.20 13.54
CA VAL A 57 21.78 25.06 12.61
C VAL A 57 22.91 25.32 11.61
N ARG A 58 22.97 26.53 11.03
CA ARG A 58 24.02 26.92 10.07
C ARG A 58 25.40 27.00 10.73
N ALA A 59 25.48 27.51 11.96
CA ALA A 59 26.73 27.55 12.73
C ALA A 59 27.23 26.16 13.09
N GLN A 60 26.34 25.27 13.55
CA GLN A 60 26.66 23.86 13.81
C GLN A 60 27.13 23.14 12.55
N HIS A 61 26.46 23.38 11.41
CA HIS A 61 26.88 22.84 10.13
C HIS A 61 28.30 23.29 9.75
N LYS A 62 28.60 24.59 9.89
CA LYS A 62 29.94 25.13 9.61
C LYS A 62 31.00 24.54 10.55
N ALA A 63 30.69 24.39 11.83
CA ALA A 63 31.58 23.77 12.81
C ALA A 63 31.86 22.30 12.45
N MET A 64 30.81 21.53 12.13
CA MET A 64 30.93 20.14 11.68
C MET A 64 31.83 20.02 10.44
N VAL A 65 31.64 20.85 9.41
CA VAL A 65 32.47 20.83 8.19
C VAL A 65 33.93 21.13 8.51
N HIS A 66 34.19 22.07 9.42
CA HIS A 66 35.54 22.41 9.86
C HIS A 66 36.21 21.25 10.61
N CYS A 67 35.46 20.57 11.50
CA CYS A 67 35.99 19.46 12.28
C CYS A 67 36.43 18.27 11.40
N TYR A 68 35.84 18.05 10.22
CA TYR A 68 36.18 16.90 9.36
C TYR A 68 37.67 16.74 9.07
N GLN A 69 38.39 17.85 8.91
CA GLN A 69 39.84 17.83 8.63
C GLN A 69 40.68 17.48 9.86
N LEU A 70 40.11 17.64 11.06
CA LEU A 70 40.81 17.49 12.33
C LEU A 70 40.52 16.15 13.01
N LEU A 71 39.43 15.46 12.67
CA LEU A 71 39.02 14.20 13.32
C LEU A 71 40.13 13.13 13.30
N ARG A 72 40.86 12.96 12.20
CA ARG A 72 42.00 12.00 12.20
C ARG A 72 43.11 12.41 13.17
N ALA A 73 43.40 13.71 13.27
CA ALA A 73 44.40 14.23 14.21
C ALA A 73 43.93 14.12 15.67
N GLU A 74 42.62 14.09 15.91
CA GLU A 74 41.99 13.87 17.22
C GLU A 74 41.95 12.38 17.64
N GLY A 75 42.44 11.46 16.79
CA GLY A 75 42.55 10.03 17.11
C GLY A 75 41.40 9.16 16.59
N PHE A 76 40.53 9.69 15.73
CA PHE A 76 39.55 8.88 15.02
C PHE A 76 40.22 8.10 13.89
N ASN A 77 40.31 6.77 14.04
CA ASN A 77 40.97 5.88 13.08
C ASN A 77 40.26 5.82 11.72
N GLU A 78 38.95 5.99 11.70
CA GLU A 78 38.13 6.00 10.48
C GLU A 78 37.04 7.06 10.60
N VAL A 79 36.81 7.82 9.52
CA VAL A 79 35.78 8.87 9.45
C VAL A 79 34.84 8.52 8.30
N LEU A 80 33.66 8.02 8.64
CA LEU A 80 32.64 7.61 7.67
C LEU A 80 31.58 8.69 7.54
N PHE A 81 31.26 9.05 6.31
CA PHE A 81 30.13 9.91 6.00
C PHE A 81 28.89 9.05 5.77
N SER A 82 27.73 9.52 6.22
CA SER A 82 26.47 8.82 5.97
C SER A 82 26.17 8.60 4.50
N SER A 83 26.60 9.54 3.64
CA SER A 83 26.54 9.45 2.17
C SER A 83 27.41 8.33 1.61
N SER A 84 28.36 7.84 2.39
CA SER A 84 29.30 6.76 2.05
C SER A 84 28.93 5.43 2.71
N LEU A 85 27.87 5.39 3.52
CA LEU A 85 27.37 4.16 4.10
C LEU A 85 26.59 3.39 3.01
N TYR A 86 27.12 2.25 2.58
CA TYR A 86 26.47 1.30 1.69
C TYR A 86 25.25 0.66 2.36
N ARG A 87 24.16 1.42 2.49
CA ARG A 87 22.93 0.99 3.17
C ARG A 87 22.01 0.14 2.30
N LEU A 88 22.23 0.14 0.98
CA LEU A 88 21.38 -0.61 0.05
C LEU A 88 21.51 -2.11 0.25
N GLU A 89 22.73 -2.63 0.40
CA GLU A 89 22.94 -4.06 0.59
C GLU A 89 22.24 -4.62 1.86
N PRO A 90 22.47 -4.08 3.07
CA PRO A 90 21.79 -4.59 4.26
C PRO A 90 20.26 -4.40 4.19
N PHE A 91 19.79 -3.36 3.52
CA PHE A 91 18.36 -3.15 3.28
C PHE A 91 17.75 -4.21 2.35
N LEU A 92 18.36 -4.44 1.18
CA LEU A 92 17.90 -5.45 0.24
C LEU A 92 17.99 -6.87 0.82
N ARG A 93 19.02 -7.15 1.62
CA ARG A 93 19.13 -8.42 2.34
C ARG A 93 17.93 -8.65 3.26
N SER A 94 17.60 -7.66 4.08
CA SER A 94 16.44 -7.74 4.98
C SER A 94 15.12 -7.91 4.22
N LEU A 95 14.93 -7.21 3.10
CA LEU A 95 13.74 -7.39 2.26
C LEU A 95 13.69 -8.78 1.61
N SER A 96 14.84 -9.29 1.16
CA SER A 96 14.94 -10.63 0.57
C SER A 96 14.60 -11.70 1.59
N GLU A 97 15.16 -11.63 2.79
CA GLU A 97 14.88 -12.58 3.88
C GLU A 97 13.39 -12.58 4.25
N ALA A 98 12.80 -11.39 4.41
CA ALA A 98 11.37 -11.27 4.69
C ALA A 98 10.50 -11.88 3.56
N ARG A 99 10.92 -11.69 2.30
CA ARG A 99 10.19 -12.24 1.15
C ARG A 99 10.30 -13.75 1.04
N GLU A 100 11.49 -14.31 1.27
CA GLU A 100 11.70 -15.76 1.26
C GLU A 100 10.92 -16.43 2.40
N ALA A 101 10.85 -15.81 3.57
CA ALA A 101 9.98 -16.24 4.67
C ALA A 101 8.50 -16.17 4.30
N ASP A 102 8.01 -15.07 3.74
CA ASP A 102 6.61 -14.96 3.28
C ASP A 102 6.26 -16.06 2.25
N LEU A 103 7.24 -16.49 1.44
CA LEU A 103 7.11 -17.55 0.43
C LEU A 103 7.34 -18.97 0.96
N GLY A 104 7.77 -19.14 2.22
CA GLY A 104 8.12 -20.44 2.81
C GLY A 104 9.37 -21.08 2.20
N ARG A 105 10.19 -20.31 1.48
CA ARG A 105 11.40 -20.82 0.79
C ARG A 105 12.61 -20.93 1.71
N ASP A 106 12.54 -20.32 2.88
CA ASP A 106 13.49 -20.46 3.98
C ASP A 106 13.25 -21.71 4.84
N GLY A 107 12.25 -22.54 4.49
CA GLY A 107 11.85 -23.72 5.23
C GLY A 107 10.78 -23.49 6.30
N SER A 108 10.26 -22.26 6.42
CA SER A 108 9.05 -21.97 7.18
C SER A 108 7.78 -22.36 6.41
N ASP A 109 6.63 -22.38 7.09
CA ASP A 109 5.33 -22.63 6.46
C ASP A 109 4.93 -21.52 5.45
N GLY A 110 5.56 -20.34 5.56
CA GLY A 110 5.22 -19.15 4.78
C GLY A 110 3.79 -18.65 5.01
N LEU A 111 3.32 -17.79 4.11
CA LEU A 111 1.97 -17.22 4.17
C LEU A 111 0.93 -18.02 3.37
N GLY A 112 1.35 -18.88 2.45
CA GLY A 112 0.42 -19.69 1.63
C GLY A 112 -0.64 -18.83 0.95
N ASP A 113 -1.92 -19.11 1.22
CA ASP A 113 -3.07 -18.39 0.66
C ASP A 113 -3.26 -16.96 1.19
N LEU A 114 -2.55 -16.60 2.26
CA LEU A 114 -2.52 -15.24 2.82
C LEU A 114 -1.58 -14.32 2.04
N LEU A 115 -0.78 -14.83 1.10
CA LEU A 115 0.07 -14.00 0.23
C LEU A 115 -0.75 -12.98 -0.56
N LEU A 116 -1.91 -13.39 -1.09
CA LEU A 116 -2.79 -12.51 -1.85
C LEU A 116 -3.43 -11.45 -0.93
N VAL A 117 -3.85 -11.86 0.26
CA VAL A 117 -4.39 -10.96 1.29
C VAL A 117 -3.36 -9.89 1.67
N ARG A 118 -2.10 -10.30 1.93
CA ARG A 118 -1.00 -9.38 2.23
C ARG A 118 -0.75 -8.40 1.09
N ARG A 119 -0.82 -8.87 -0.16
CA ARG A 119 -0.62 -8.05 -1.35
C ARG A 119 -1.72 -7.00 -1.52
N ALA A 120 -2.98 -7.39 -1.35
CA ALA A 120 -4.13 -6.50 -1.53
C ALA A 120 -4.26 -5.49 -0.39
N PHE A 121 -4.16 -5.96 0.86
CA PHE A 121 -4.57 -5.18 2.03
C PHE A 121 -3.43 -4.80 2.97
N GLY A 122 -2.21 -5.31 2.72
CA GLY A 122 -1.06 -5.09 3.58
C GLY A 122 -0.92 -6.12 4.71
N PRO A 123 0.24 -6.17 5.37
CA PRO A 123 0.53 -7.15 6.42
C PRO A 123 -0.28 -6.95 7.71
N GLU A 124 -0.77 -5.74 7.96
CA GLU A 124 -1.50 -5.39 9.19
C GLU A 124 -2.85 -6.11 9.30
N ILE A 125 -3.43 -6.55 8.18
CA ILE A 125 -4.72 -7.24 8.17
C ILE A 125 -4.60 -8.72 8.53
N LEU A 126 -3.43 -9.33 8.30
CA LEU A 126 -3.24 -10.78 8.38
C LEU A 126 -3.64 -11.36 9.75
N PRO A 127 -3.34 -10.73 10.90
CA PRO A 127 -3.74 -11.26 12.21
C PRO A 127 -5.27 -11.25 12.44
N LEU A 128 -6.01 -10.43 11.68
CA LEU A 128 -7.46 -10.31 11.77
C LEU A 128 -8.19 -11.16 10.74
N TRP A 129 -7.47 -11.65 9.72
CA TRP A 129 -8.03 -12.42 8.62
C TRP A 129 -8.39 -13.83 9.06
N GLN A 130 -9.63 -14.24 8.82
CA GLN A 130 -10.12 -15.58 9.13
C GLN A 130 -10.86 -16.16 7.94
N TRP A 131 -10.34 -17.24 7.37
CA TRP A 131 -11.08 -18.03 6.39
C TRP A 131 -12.26 -18.74 7.07
N LYS A 132 -13.43 -18.71 6.43
CA LYS A 132 -14.64 -19.42 6.85
C LYS A 132 -14.83 -20.68 5.99
N PRO A 133 -14.31 -21.84 6.43
CA PRO A 133 -14.43 -23.07 5.65
C PRO A 133 -15.91 -23.47 5.54
N GLY A 134 -16.33 -23.84 4.33
CA GLY A 134 -17.69 -24.33 4.06
C GLY A 134 -18.77 -23.26 3.98
N SER A 135 -18.41 -21.98 3.92
CA SER A 135 -19.37 -20.90 3.64
C SER A 135 -19.87 -20.96 2.20
N ASP A 136 -21.18 -20.93 2.00
CA ASP A 136 -21.86 -20.95 0.69
C ASP A 136 -22.36 -19.57 0.24
N VAL A 137 -22.22 -18.56 1.11
CA VAL A 137 -22.68 -17.18 0.92
C VAL A 137 -22.19 -16.52 -0.38
N ALA A 138 -21.05 -16.95 -0.91
CA ALA A 138 -20.45 -16.40 -2.13
C ALA A 138 -20.54 -17.36 -3.34
N GLY A 139 -21.53 -18.25 -3.39
CA GLY A 139 -21.76 -19.10 -4.57
C GLY A 139 -20.68 -20.14 -4.84
N GLY A 140 -19.95 -20.56 -3.79
CA GLY A 140 -18.86 -21.53 -3.87
C GLY A 140 -17.46 -20.91 -3.72
N ASP A 141 -17.35 -19.58 -3.83
CA ASP A 141 -16.10 -18.89 -3.57
C ASP A 141 -15.68 -18.97 -2.10
N ARG A 142 -14.37 -18.93 -1.88
CA ARG A 142 -13.83 -18.96 -0.52
C ARG A 142 -14.17 -17.65 0.19
N VAL A 143 -14.84 -17.78 1.33
CA VAL A 143 -15.22 -16.63 2.15
C VAL A 143 -14.23 -16.43 3.28
N ALA A 144 -13.85 -15.18 3.50
CA ALA A 144 -13.12 -14.73 4.67
C ALA A 144 -13.92 -13.72 5.48
N GLU A 145 -13.48 -13.49 6.70
CA GLU A 145 -13.96 -12.43 7.56
C GLU A 145 -12.78 -11.72 8.21
N ILE A 146 -12.89 -10.40 8.30
CA ILE A 146 -12.04 -9.59 9.16
C ILE A 146 -12.92 -9.15 10.33
N ARG A 147 -12.52 -9.49 11.56
CA ARG A 147 -13.33 -9.22 12.77
C ARG A 147 -12.54 -8.45 13.82
N LEU A 148 -13.18 -7.43 14.39
CA LEU A 148 -12.69 -6.68 15.54
C LEU A 148 -13.84 -6.51 16.56
N GLY A 149 -13.82 -7.31 17.62
CA GLY A 149 -14.92 -7.34 18.59
C GLY A 149 -16.22 -7.84 17.93
N GLN A 150 -17.27 -7.02 17.97
CA GLN A 150 -18.56 -7.32 17.33
C GLN A 150 -18.64 -6.83 15.87
N GLN A 151 -17.71 -5.99 15.42
CA GLN A 151 -17.67 -5.49 14.05
C GLN A 151 -16.94 -6.50 13.17
N TYR A 152 -17.51 -6.77 12.00
CA TYR A 152 -16.89 -7.63 11.01
C TYR A 152 -17.23 -7.17 9.60
N ILE A 153 -16.36 -7.50 8.66
CA ILE A 153 -16.61 -7.40 7.23
C ILE A 153 -16.35 -8.76 6.59
N THR A 154 -17.27 -9.20 5.74
CA THR A 154 -17.20 -10.48 5.03
C THR A 154 -16.64 -10.24 3.64
N LEU A 155 -15.70 -11.08 3.20
CA LEU A 155 -15.10 -10.99 1.88
C LEU A 155 -15.23 -12.31 1.13
N ALA A 156 -15.44 -12.25 -0.17
CA ALA A 156 -15.32 -13.39 -1.07
C ALA A 156 -14.01 -13.27 -1.86
N LEU A 157 -13.24 -14.36 -1.95
CA LEU A 157 -12.11 -14.46 -2.88
C LEU A 157 -12.65 -14.82 -4.26
N ARG A 158 -12.57 -13.89 -5.21
CA ARG A 158 -12.93 -14.12 -6.61
C ARG A 158 -11.71 -14.62 -7.35
N THR A 159 -11.77 -15.85 -7.86
CA THR A 159 -10.72 -16.41 -8.70
C THR A 159 -10.95 -16.17 -10.20
N ASP A 160 -12.06 -15.53 -10.53
CA ASP A 160 -12.49 -15.18 -11.89
C ASP A 160 -13.29 -13.88 -11.86
N ALA A 161 -12.69 -12.80 -11.34
CA ALA A 161 -13.41 -11.55 -11.08
C ALA A 161 -13.89 -10.84 -12.38
N ASP A 162 -13.34 -11.19 -13.54
CA ASP A 162 -13.59 -10.57 -14.84
C ASP A 162 -13.74 -11.57 -16.01
N GLY A 163 -13.78 -12.88 -15.74
CA GLY A 163 -13.79 -13.90 -16.81
C GLY A 163 -12.43 -14.10 -17.49
N GLU A 164 -11.41 -13.33 -17.11
CA GLU A 164 -10.04 -13.41 -17.61
C GLU A 164 -9.08 -14.11 -16.61
N GLY A 165 -9.60 -14.53 -15.45
CA GLY A 165 -8.85 -15.25 -14.43
C GLY A 165 -8.08 -14.35 -13.45
N ASP A 166 -8.48 -13.08 -13.30
CA ASP A 166 -7.89 -12.21 -12.30
C ASP A 166 -8.40 -12.53 -10.87
N TYR A 167 -7.44 -12.57 -9.94
CA TYR A 167 -7.67 -12.85 -8.52
C TYR A 167 -8.00 -11.56 -7.78
N GLY A 168 -9.19 -11.49 -7.19
CA GLY A 168 -9.68 -10.32 -6.47
C GLY A 168 -10.43 -10.68 -5.20
N PHE A 169 -10.87 -9.63 -4.49
CA PHE A 169 -11.77 -9.79 -3.36
C PHE A 169 -12.99 -8.92 -3.57
N ASP A 170 -14.16 -9.42 -3.18
CA ASP A 170 -15.35 -8.60 -3.04
C ASP A 170 -15.72 -8.49 -1.56
N ALA A 171 -16.16 -7.32 -1.15
CA ALA A 171 -16.73 -7.08 0.17
C ALA A 171 -18.26 -7.24 0.12
N LEU A 172 -18.83 -7.86 1.14
CA LEU A 172 -20.27 -7.90 1.35
C LEU A 172 -20.74 -6.51 1.81
N VAL A 173 -21.70 -5.94 1.10
CA VAL A 173 -22.32 -4.64 1.37
C VAL A 173 -23.85 -4.74 1.36
N PRO A 174 -24.58 -3.74 1.87
CA PRO A 174 -26.03 -3.66 1.69
C PRO A 174 -26.42 -3.63 0.21
N CYS A 175 -27.63 -4.13 -0.11
CA CYS A 175 -28.17 -4.03 -1.46
C CYS A 175 -28.52 -2.56 -1.78
N PRO A 176 -28.06 -1.99 -2.92
CA PRO A 176 -28.34 -0.60 -3.28
C PRO A 176 -29.78 -0.39 -3.78
N TYR A 177 -30.44 -1.46 -4.25
CA TYR A 177 -31.74 -1.40 -4.91
C TYR A 177 -32.93 -1.46 -3.94
N ASP A 178 -32.79 -2.22 -2.86
CA ASP A 178 -33.87 -2.54 -1.92
C ASP A 178 -33.27 -2.90 -0.56
N ASP A 179 -33.67 -2.17 0.49
CA ASP A 179 -33.20 -2.36 1.87
C ASP A 179 -33.81 -3.59 2.54
N GLU A 180 -34.90 -4.13 2.00
CA GLU A 180 -35.50 -5.40 2.41
C GLU A 180 -34.98 -6.61 1.60
N CYS A 181 -34.02 -6.38 0.69
CA CYS A 181 -33.45 -7.46 -0.13
C CYS A 181 -32.74 -8.49 0.73
N SER A 182 -33.18 -9.76 0.65
CA SER A 182 -32.54 -10.89 1.34
C SER A 182 -31.32 -11.45 0.59
N GLY A 183 -30.92 -10.81 -0.52
CA GLY A 183 -29.78 -11.22 -1.33
C GLY A 183 -28.44 -10.79 -0.74
N TYR A 184 -27.36 -11.37 -1.26
CA TYR A 184 -26.00 -10.92 -0.95
C TYR A 184 -25.55 -9.94 -2.03
N ALA A 185 -25.13 -8.74 -1.63
CA ALA A 185 -24.58 -7.74 -2.53
C ALA A 185 -23.07 -7.62 -2.31
N TRP A 186 -22.33 -7.66 -3.41
CA TRP A 186 -20.87 -7.75 -3.42
C TRP A 186 -20.30 -6.59 -4.21
N VAL A 187 -19.25 -5.96 -3.67
CA VAL A 187 -18.51 -4.89 -4.35
C VAL A 187 -17.01 -5.23 -4.43
N PRO A 188 -16.35 -5.05 -5.59
CA PRO A 188 -14.93 -5.30 -5.70
C PRO A 188 -14.08 -4.40 -4.79
N VAL A 189 -13.08 -5.00 -4.13
CA VAL A 189 -12.15 -4.33 -3.23
C VAL A 189 -10.70 -4.72 -3.49
N TYR A 190 -9.88 -3.74 -3.87
CA TYR A 190 -8.49 -3.96 -4.30
C TYR A 190 -7.45 -3.49 -3.28
N SER A 191 -7.87 -2.79 -2.23
CA SER A 191 -6.97 -2.16 -1.26
C SER A 191 -7.59 -2.01 0.11
N ILE A 192 -6.74 -1.75 1.12
CA ILE A 192 -7.20 -1.42 2.48
C ILE A 192 -8.11 -0.18 2.49
N THR A 193 -7.88 0.77 1.59
CA THR A 193 -8.73 1.95 1.43
C THR A 193 -10.13 1.55 0.96
N CYS A 194 -10.25 0.57 0.06
CA CYS A 194 -11.57 0.05 -0.35
C CYS A 194 -12.31 -0.57 0.84
N LEU A 195 -11.63 -1.34 1.69
CA LEU A 195 -12.25 -1.92 2.89
C LEU A 195 -12.71 -0.85 3.88
N TYR A 196 -11.92 0.20 4.06
CA TYR A 196 -12.32 1.35 4.88
C TYR A 196 -13.58 2.02 4.32
N ARG A 197 -13.62 2.27 3.02
CA ARG A 197 -14.78 2.88 2.33
C ARG A 197 -16.02 1.99 2.40
N ALA A 198 -15.87 0.69 2.20
CA ALA A 198 -16.95 -0.29 2.36
C ALA A 198 -17.52 -0.25 3.79
N LEU A 199 -16.66 -0.27 4.81
CA LEU A 199 -17.10 -0.22 6.20
C LEU A 199 -17.75 1.12 6.59
N ALA A 200 -17.35 2.22 5.93
CA ALA A 200 -17.92 3.54 6.11
C ALA A 200 -19.25 3.75 5.34
N GLY A 201 -19.69 2.75 4.56
CA GLY A 201 -20.88 2.84 3.71
C GLY A 201 -20.69 3.69 2.44
N GLU A 202 -19.45 4.11 2.14
CA GLU A 202 -19.15 4.93 0.96
C GLU A 202 -19.25 4.16 -0.35
N LEU A 203 -19.30 2.83 -0.28
CA LEU A 203 -19.48 1.96 -1.45
C LEU A 203 -20.91 1.47 -1.63
N ASP A 204 -21.84 1.79 -0.71
CA ASP A 204 -23.20 1.23 -0.69
C ASP A 204 -24.05 1.59 -1.92
N GLY A 205 -23.63 2.59 -2.70
CA GLY A 205 -24.26 2.99 -3.97
C GLY A 205 -23.34 2.86 -5.18
N SER A 206 -22.28 2.05 -5.09
CA SER A 206 -21.36 1.81 -6.21
C SER A 206 -22.06 1.08 -7.36
N GLU A 207 -21.82 1.50 -8.60
CA GLU A 207 -22.34 0.83 -9.80
C GLU A 207 -21.76 -0.59 -9.97
N ASP A 208 -20.57 -0.82 -9.42
CA ASP A 208 -19.91 -2.12 -9.39
C ASP A 208 -20.55 -3.12 -8.40
N ILE A 209 -21.60 -2.74 -7.67
CA ILE A 209 -22.30 -3.67 -6.80
C ILE A 209 -23.08 -4.68 -7.63
N VAL A 210 -22.81 -5.96 -7.38
CA VAL A 210 -23.59 -7.07 -7.92
C VAL A 210 -24.38 -7.74 -6.78
N CYS A 211 -25.70 -7.67 -6.88
CA CYS A 211 -26.61 -8.36 -5.97
C CYS A 211 -27.03 -9.71 -6.55
N THR A 212 -27.04 -10.78 -5.74
CA THR A 212 -27.49 -12.10 -6.18
C THR A 212 -28.97 -12.15 -6.62
N VAL A 213 -29.78 -11.17 -6.24
CA VAL A 213 -31.20 -11.08 -6.60
C VAL A 213 -31.43 -10.12 -7.77
N HIS A 214 -30.81 -8.94 -7.72
CA HIS A 214 -31.05 -7.87 -8.69
C HIS A 214 -30.01 -7.80 -9.83
N GLY A 215 -28.90 -8.54 -9.74
CA GLY A 215 -27.82 -8.47 -10.72
C GLY A 215 -26.86 -7.29 -10.48
N GLY A 216 -26.05 -7.00 -11.51
CA GLY A 216 -25.18 -5.83 -11.57
C GLY A 216 -25.92 -4.62 -12.17
N GLY A 217 -25.29 -3.46 -12.13
CA GLY A 217 -25.79 -2.24 -12.76
C GLY A 217 -25.68 -2.28 -14.29
N ASP A 218 -26.46 -3.13 -14.95
CA ASP A 218 -26.64 -3.14 -16.40
C ASP A 218 -28.03 -2.56 -16.72
N HIS A 219 -28.10 -1.23 -16.73
CA HIS A 219 -29.09 -0.53 -17.56
C HIS A 219 -28.69 -0.67 -19.04
N GLU A 220 -28.79 -1.89 -19.57
CA GLU A 220 -28.94 -2.13 -21.01
C GLU A 220 -30.23 -2.93 -21.21
N ALA A 221 -31.32 -2.39 -20.66
CA ALA A 221 -32.63 -2.56 -21.26
C ALA A 221 -32.78 -1.46 -22.31
N ASP A 222 -32.05 -1.58 -23.43
CA ASP A 222 -32.36 -0.80 -24.64
C ASP A 222 -32.61 -1.76 -25.80
N ASP A 223 -33.86 -1.72 -26.25
CA ASP A 223 -34.41 -2.39 -27.41
C ASP A 223 -33.56 -2.11 -28.65
N HIS A 224 -33.00 -3.14 -29.28
CA HIS A 224 -32.80 -3.13 -30.72
C HIS A 224 -32.82 -4.56 -31.27
N ASP A 225 -34.04 -5.06 -31.51
CA ASP A 225 -34.32 -5.92 -32.67
C ASP A 225 -33.83 -5.18 -33.93
N GLN A 226 -32.56 -5.38 -34.29
CA GLN A 226 -32.08 -5.06 -35.63
C GLN A 226 -32.24 -6.34 -36.45
N ASP A 227 -33.40 -6.42 -37.10
CA ASP A 227 -33.58 -7.21 -38.32
C ASP A 227 -32.34 -6.99 -39.20
N ASP A 228 -31.64 -8.09 -39.47
CA ASP A 228 -30.43 -8.18 -40.28
C ASP A 228 -30.84 -7.88 -41.73
N ASP A 229 -31.00 -6.59 -42.08
CA ASP A 229 -31.41 -6.14 -43.40
C ASP A 229 -30.32 -6.52 -44.43
N PRO A 230 -30.60 -7.48 -45.33
CA PRO A 230 -29.61 -8.00 -46.26
C PRO A 230 -29.25 -7.00 -47.37
N GLU A 231 -30.00 -5.91 -47.55
CA GLU A 231 -29.78 -4.93 -48.61
C GLU A 231 -28.57 -4.02 -48.31
N GLY A 232 -28.31 -3.68 -47.04
CA GLY A 232 -27.15 -2.85 -46.65
C GLY A 232 -25.78 -3.52 -46.87
N ARG A 233 -25.74 -4.85 -46.92
CA ARG A 233 -24.49 -5.61 -47.16
C ARG A 233 -24.05 -5.58 -48.63
N ALA A 234 -25.00 -5.44 -49.57
CA ALA A 234 -24.69 -5.36 -50.99
C ALA A 234 -23.98 -4.04 -51.35
N ASP A 235 -24.38 -2.93 -50.71
CA ASP A 235 -23.80 -1.61 -50.94
C ASP A 235 -22.37 -1.51 -50.42
N LEU A 236 -22.07 -2.12 -49.27
CA LEU A 236 -20.72 -2.17 -48.71
C LEU A 236 -19.77 -3.04 -49.56
N ALA A 237 -20.26 -4.15 -50.12
CA ALA A 237 -19.48 -5.00 -51.02
C ALA A 237 -19.18 -4.30 -52.36
N ALA A 238 -20.14 -3.54 -52.90
CA ALA A 238 -19.95 -2.74 -54.11
C ALA A 238 -18.91 -1.62 -53.88
N GLN A 239 -19.01 -0.89 -52.76
CA GLN A 239 -18.05 0.16 -52.40
C GLN A 239 -16.63 -0.40 -52.17
N ALA A 240 -16.51 -1.59 -51.58
CA ALA A 240 -15.22 -2.25 -51.40
C ALA A 240 -14.59 -2.68 -52.74
N MET A 241 -15.38 -3.13 -53.72
CA MET A 241 -14.86 -3.49 -55.04
C MET A 241 -14.48 -2.27 -55.89
N GLU A 242 -15.18 -1.14 -55.75
CA GLU A 242 -14.84 0.13 -56.40
C GLU A 242 -13.48 0.65 -55.89
N ALA A 243 -13.27 0.64 -54.57
CA ALA A 243 -12.04 1.10 -53.93
C ALA A 243 -10.80 0.26 -54.28
N ILE A 244 -10.98 -1.02 -54.63
CA ILE A 244 -9.89 -1.91 -55.05
C ILE A 244 -9.53 -1.71 -56.53
N ARG A 245 -10.46 -1.23 -57.37
CA ARG A 245 -10.25 -1.06 -58.81
C ARG A 245 -9.80 0.35 -59.23
N GLY A 246 -10.10 1.38 -58.43
CA GLY A 246 -9.70 2.76 -58.68
C GLY A 246 -10.56 3.46 -59.72
#